data_AF-A0A7J3TC84-F1
#
_entry.id   AF-A0A7J3TC84-F1
#
_cell.length_a   1.000
_cell.length_b   1.000
_cell.length_c   1.000
_cell.angle_alpha   90.00
_cell.angle_beta   90.00
_cell.angle_gamma   90.00
#
_symmetry.space_group_name_H-M   'P 1'
#
loop_
_entity.id
_entity.type
_entity.pdbx_description
1 polymer ?
#
loop_
_entity_poly.entity_id
_entity_poly.type
_entity_poly.pdbx_seq_one_letter_code
_entity_poly.pdbx_strand_id
1 'polypeptide(L)'
;MKEIMESMGLLCETLDVSTTSCSAGHKRTVRGTVVLRFSDENMLDHLKGADLLGSSRELYLFDHKIDAERAVNYLLTRGVGQNQIQELTGFMQHSDSKPVYTNKEKFVIATNAAEQGLNLDVDKAHIEPGLYLENLLQRYGRIGRSGASGEITIHVHRDVLKNLPENTGSFKELEQYLRSIFRKREHYASRIKVHYGAFMALCTIRSVRQNLKEQIIELLRSYSDNGTLQVFQSVLDFDRLVEQLSSSRLGKYESQDLKDWWEQFLSSLGYFRGQSNTVSVQLTRSNGNIITTDDLRWIKKWCKFEPPNERVKEYLVTGFYDTAVAVSLEYVVPLGSFWVNEAELNNRERFRSKLVDGINSFIDDAMEGNIGDTGSFRTMFKQVSRIVYPDM
;
A
#
# COMPACT_ATOMS: atom_id res chain seq x y z
N MET A 1 -6.39 -3.37 29.89
CA MET A 1 -7.07 -4.24 28.90
C MET A 1 -6.58 -5.68 29.02
N LYS A 2 -5.25 -5.92 29.02
CA LYS A 2 -4.61 -7.22 29.34
C LYS A 2 -5.16 -7.90 30.62
N GLU A 3 -5.14 -7.22 31.76
CA GLU A 3 -5.69 -7.75 33.03
C GLU A 3 -7.20 -8.08 32.96
N ILE A 4 -7.96 -7.34 32.14
CA ILE A 4 -9.40 -7.57 31.93
C ILE A 4 -9.59 -8.81 31.04
N MET A 5 -8.81 -8.96 29.97
CA MET A 5 -8.86 -10.14 29.09
C MET A 5 -8.42 -11.41 29.81
N GLU A 6 -7.38 -11.32 30.66
CA GLU A 6 -6.93 -12.40 31.54
C GLU A 6 -8.01 -12.78 32.56
N SER A 7 -8.71 -11.80 33.16
CA SER A 7 -9.83 -12.05 34.08
C SER A 7 -11.06 -12.68 33.40
N MET A 8 -11.17 -12.59 32.07
CA MET A 8 -12.24 -13.18 31.25
C MET A 8 -11.86 -14.53 30.63
N GLY A 9 -10.69 -15.09 30.96
CA GLY A 9 -10.21 -16.36 30.39
C GLY A 9 -9.78 -16.25 28.92
N LEU A 10 -9.62 -15.04 28.40
CA LEU A 10 -9.09 -14.76 27.07
C LEU A 10 -7.57 -14.60 27.21
N LEU A 11 -6.87 -15.72 27.39
CA LEU A 11 -5.41 -15.73 27.45
C LEU A 11 -4.84 -15.38 26.07
N CYS A 12 -3.84 -14.50 26.07
CA CYS A 12 -2.99 -14.27 24.89
C CYS A 12 -2.26 -15.59 24.60
N GLU A 13 -2.48 -16.14 23.40
CA GLU A 13 -1.86 -17.39 22.99
C GLU A 13 -0.44 -17.06 22.47
N THR A 14 0.57 -17.71 23.02
CA THR A 14 1.97 -17.57 22.57
C THR A 14 2.48 -18.91 22.08
N LEU A 15 3.00 -18.96 20.85
CA LEU A 15 3.63 -20.14 20.28
C LEU A 15 5.14 -19.92 20.16
N ASP A 16 5.92 -20.64 20.96
CA ASP A 16 7.38 -20.64 20.90
C ASP A 16 7.89 -21.66 19.88
N VAL A 17 8.52 -21.20 18.81
CA VAL A 17 9.27 -22.04 17.87
C VAL A 17 10.76 -21.77 18.06
N SER A 18 11.45 -22.67 18.74
CA SER A 18 12.92 -22.64 18.81
C SER A 18 13.48 -23.16 17.49
N THR A 19 14.08 -22.28 16.68
CA THR A 19 14.77 -22.71 15.46
C THR A 19 16.28 -22.68 15.66
N THR A 20 16.90 -23.86 15.67
CA THR A 20 18.34 -24.00 15.45
C THR A 20 18.56 -24.10 13.95
N SER A 21 19.22 -23.11 13.36
CA SER A 21 19.51 -23.11 11.93
C SER A 21 20.42 -24.29 11.58
N CYS A 22 19.87 -25.37 11.03
CA CYS A 22 20.64 -26.46 10.44
C CYS A 22 21.06 -26.08 9.01
N SER A 23 22.37 -26.07 8.82
CA SER A 23 23.08 -25.70 7.60
C SER A 23 22.65 -26.50 6.35
N ALA A 24 22.38 -25.81 5.25
CA ALA A 24 22.49 -26.37 3.91
C ALA A 24 23.76 -25.83 3.24
N GLY A 25 24.76 -26.70 3.04
CA GLY A 25 25.87 -26.47 2.12
C GLY A 25 26.99 -25.52 2.57
N HIS A 26 28.14 -26.09 2.95
CA HIS A 26 29.49 -25.53 2.90
C HIS A 26 29.74 -24.07 3.35
N LYS A 27 30.41 -23.95 4.51
CA LYS A 27 31.30 -22.84 4.97
C LYS A 27 30.71 -21.57 5.62
N ARG A 28 29.59 -21.64 6.36
CA ARG A 28 29.38 -20.73 7.51
C ARG A 28 28.70 -21.45 8.67
N THR A 29 29.44 -21.67 9.75
CA THR A 29 28.89 -22.03 11.06
C THR A 29 28.22 -20.79 11.65
N VAL A 30 26.92 -20.65 11.45
CA VAL A 30 26.09 -19.63 12.11
C VAL A 30 25.84 -20.12 13.54
N ARG A 31 26.34 -19.39 14.55
CA ARG A 31 26.36 -19.81 15.97
C ARG A 31 25.23 -19.20 16.83
N GLY A 32 24.26 -18.51 16.24
CA GLY A 32 23.19 -17.83 16.96
C GLY A 32 21.92 -18.65 17.04
N THR A 33 21.19 -18.53 18.15
CA THR A 33 19.84 -19.08 18.31
C THR A 33 18.82 -17.96 18.15
N VAL A 34 17.84 -18.14 17.26
CA VAL A 34 16.72 -17.21 17.12
C VAL A 34 15.48 -17.85 17.73
N VAL A 35 14.94 -17.22 18.76
CA VAL A 35 13.67 -17.61 19.39
C VAL A 35 12.55 -16.91 18.64
N LEU A 36 11.64 -17.68 18.03
CA LEU A 36 10.52 -17.17 17.26
C LEU A 36 9.23 -17.35 18.06
N ARG A 37 8.51 -16.26 18.32
CA ARG A 37 7.22 -16.26 19.00
C ARG A 37 6.14 -15.72 18.08
N PHE A 38 4.95 -16.31 18.13
CA PHE A 38 3.74 -15.69 17.58
C PHE A 38 2.85 -15.27 18.74
N SER A 39 2.25 -14.08 18.62
CA SER A 39 1.34 -13.52 19.62
C SER A 39 0.19 -12.80 18.92
N ASP A 40 -1.00 -12.85 19.53
CA ASP A 40 -2.15 -12.03 19.13
C ASP A 40 -2.26 -10.71 19.92
N GLU A 41 -1.30 -10.42 20.80
CA GLU A 41 -1.19 -9.14 21.49
C GLU A 41 -0.92 -8.01 20.48
N ASN A 42 -1.65 -6.90 20.61
CA ASN A 42 -1.36 -5.71 19.81
C ASN A 42 0.04 -5.18 20.14
N MET A 43 0.84 -4.87 19.11
CA MET A 43 2.23 -4.46 19.30
C MET A 43 2.38 -3.17 20.13
N LEU A 44 1.46 -2.22 20.01
CA LEU A 44 1.46 -1.02 20.86
C LEU A 44 1.14 -1.34 22.32
N ASP A 45 0.29 -2.33 22.58
CA ASP A 45 0.00 -2.76 23.94
C ASP A 45 1.17 -3.51 24.57
N HIS A 46 1.89 -4.32 23.78
CA HIS A 46 3.17 -4.88 24.20
C HIS A 46 4.17 -3.77 24.57
N LEU A 47 4.35 -2.77 23.69
CA LEU A 47 5.23 -1.62 23.96
C LEU A 47 4.86 -0.87 25.25
N LYS A 48 3.55 -0.77 25.56
CA LYS A 48 3.09 -0.13 26.80
C LYS A 48 3.51 -0.90 28.07
N GLY A 49 3.61 -2.22 27.98
CA GLY A 49 4.06 -3.10 29.04
C GLY A 49 5.57 -3.37 29.05
N ALA A 50 6.31 -2.89 28.04
CA ALA A 50 7.74 -3.14 27.90
C ALA A 50 8.56 -2.49 29.02
N ASP A 51 9.65 -3.15 29.41
CA ASP A 51 10.58 -2.61 30.39
C ASP A 51 11.38 -1.44 29.80
N LEU A 52 10.88 -0.23 30.05
CA LEU A 52 11.51 1.02 29.62
C LEU A 52 12.90 1.23 30.23
N LEU A 53 13.29 0.48 31.28
CA LEU A 53 14.59 0.56 31.95
C LEU A 53 15.56 -0.58 31.57
N GLY A 54 15.11 -1.61 30.87
CA GLY A 54 15.94 -2.73 30.41
C GLY A 54 17.10 -2.30 29.50
N SER A 55 18.14 -3.13 29.38
CA SER A 55 19.34 -2.83 28.58
C SER A 55 19.27 -3.32 27.13
N SER A 56 18.24 -4.09 26.76
CA SER A 56 18.09 -4.64 25.41
C SER A 56 17.70 -3.57 24.40
N ARG A 57 18.29 -3.66 23.21
CA ARG A 57 17.87 -2.86 22.06
C ARG A 57 16.76 -3.57 21.32
N GLU A 58 15.64 -2.86 21.12
CA GLU A 58 14.39 -3.45 20.62
C GLU A 58 13.95 -2.79 19.32
N LEU A 59 13.60 -3.61 18.33
CA LEU A 59 12.96 -3.18 17.09
C LEU A 59 11.44 -3.37 17.18
N TYR A 60 10.69 -2.34 16.82
CA TYR A 60 9.25 -2.41 16.60
C TYR A 60 8.96 -2.04 15.15
N LEU A 61 8.53 -3.01 14.35
CA LEU A 61 8.31 -2.88 12.92
C LEU A 61 6.82 -2.99 12.59
N PHE A 62 6.21 -1.83 12.38
CA PHE A 62 4.78 -1.67 12.11
C PHE A 62 4.46 -1.72 10.61
N ASP A 63 3.29 -2.27 10.27
CA ASP A 63 2.71 -2.21 8.92
C ASP A 63 2.23 -0.79 8.59
N HIS A 64 1.71 -0.09 9.58
CA HIS A 64 1.10 1.22 9.41
C HIS A 64 1.94 2.34 10.02
N LYS A 65 2.11 3.44 9.27
CA LYS A 65 2.84 4.63 9.74
C LYS A 65 2.26 5.23 11.03
N ILE A 66 0.94 5.11 11.23
CA ILE A 66 0.22 5.67 12.38
C ILE A 66 0.63 4.96 13.65
N ASP A 67 0.72 3.63 13.62
CA ASP A 67 1.05 2.85 14.80
C ASP A 67 2.51 3.09 15.17
N ALA A 68 3.40 3.21 14.19
CA ALA A 68 4.76 3.69 14.42
C ALA A 68 4.77 5.10 15.06
N GLU A 69 3.97 6.04 14.57
CA GLU A 69 3.88 7.39 15.14
C GLU A 69 3.32 7.40 16.57
N ARG A 70 2.33 6.56 16.85
CA ARG A 70 1.78 6.36 18.19
C ARG A 70 2.82 5.78 19.14
N ALA A 71 3.61 4.81 18.67
CA ALA A 71 4.69 4.22 19.44
C ALA A 71 5.73 5.27 19.84
N VAL A 72 6.16 6.11 18.90
CA VAL A 72 7.09 7.22 19.16
C VAL A 72 6.51 8.19 20.19
N ASN A 73 5.29 8.67 19.98
CA ASN A 73 4.65 9.61 20.92
C ASN A 73 4.45 8.98 22.30
N TYR A 74 4.11 7.70 22.38
CA TYR A 74 4.03 6.98 23.65
C TYR A 74 5.36 6.97 24.40
N LEU A 75 6.46 6.64 23.71
CA LEU A 75 7.80 6.63 24.32
C LEU A 75 8.21 8.02 24.80
N LEU A 76 8.02 9.05 23.97
CA LEU A 76 8.35 10.43 24.33
C LEU A 76 7.54 10.94 25.53
N THR A 77 6.24 10.66 25.59
CA THR A 77 5.38 11.06 26.72
C THR A 77 5.71 10.33 28.02
N ARG A 78 6.36 9.16 27.94
CA ARG A 78 6.90 8.43 29.09
C ARG A 78 8.31 8.87 29.50
N GLY A 79 8.86 9.90 28.87
CA GLY A 79 10.17 10.46 29.22
C GLY A 79 11.35 9.73 28.59
N VAL A 80 11.12 8.85 27.61
CA VAL A 80 12.21 8.30 26.80
C VAL A 80 12.78 9.43 25.95
N GLY A 81 14.08 9.67 26.05
CA GLY A 81 14.73 10.76 25.32
C GLY A 81 14.72 10.50 23.81
N GLN A 82 14.61 11.55 22.99
CA GLN A 82 14.66 11.41 21.52
C GLN A 82 15.93 10.70 21.04
N ASN A 83 17.06 10.91 21.72
CA ASN A 83 18.34 10.26 21.43
C ASN A 83 18.35 8.74 21.73
N GLN A 84 17.31 8.22 22.39
CA GLN A 84 17.12 6.79 22.68
C GLN A 84 16.14 6.14 21.68
N ILE A 85 15.52 6.92 20.80
CA ILE A 85 14.54 6.46 19.82
C ILE A 85 15.09 6.70 18.42
N GLN A 86 15.31 5.61 17.69
CA GLN A 86 15.60 5.66 16.27
C GLN A 86 14.29 5.49 15.50
N GLU A 87 13.86 6.54 14.81
CA GLU A 87 12.71 6.46 13.90
C GLU A 87 13.22 6.06 12.50
N LEU A 88 12.53 5.13 11.85
CA LEU A 88 12.74 4.73 10.46
C LEU A 88 11.38 4.60 9.79
N THR A 89 10.62 5.69 9.82
CA THR A 89 9.23 5.75 9.37
C THR A 89 9.10 6.65 8.15
N GLY A 90 7.96 6.56 7.45
CA GLY A 90 7.66 7.42 6.31
C GLY A 90 7.38 8.89 6.67
N PHE A 91 7.50 9.29 7.94
CA PHE A 91 7.35 10.68 8.39
C PHE A 91 8.68 11.41 8.60
N MET A 92 9.81 10.68 8.58
CA MET A 92 11.10 11.34 8.67
C MET A 92 11.31 12.28 7.48
N GLN A 93 11.79 13.48 7.77
CA GLN A 93 12.16 14.44 6.75
C GLN A 93 13.14 13.79 5.77
N HIS A 94 12.90 14.01 4.47
CA HIS A 94 13.93 13.93 3.44
C HIS A 94 14.97 15.07 3.63
N SER A 95 15.43 15.32 4.86
CA SER A 95 16.60 16.14 5.09
C SER A 95 17.79 15.41 4.46
N ASP A 96 18.56 16.12 3.63
CA ASP A 96 19.65 15.60 2.79
C ASP A 96 20.75 14.80 3.52
N SER A 97 20.72 14.74 4.85
CA SER A 97 21.58 13.87 5.63
C SER A 97 20.96 12.47 5.76
N LYS A 98 21.64 11.47 5.18
CA LYS A 98 21.41 10.06 5.53
C LYS A 98 21.35 9.92 7.06
N PRO A 99 20.39 9.17 7.62
CA PRO A 99 20.33 8.95 9.06
C PRO A 99 21.66 8.38 9.54
N VAL A 100 22.28 9.04 10.52
CA VAL A 100 23.52 8.58 11.14
C VAL A 100 23.15 7.51 12.16
N TYR A 101 23.44 6.25 11.84
CA TYR A 101 23.19 5.12 12.74
C TYR A 101 24.22 5.13 13.85
N THR A 102 23.84 5.54 15.06
CA THR A 102 24.79 5.60 16.18
C THR A 102 24.83 4.30 16.99
N ASN A 103 23.88 3.38 16.79
CA ASN A 103 23.68 2.14 17.57
C ASN A 103 23.59 2.41 19.08
N LYS A 104 23.24 3.63 19.47
CA LYS A 104 23.07 4.06 20.87
C LYS A 104 21.60 4.12 21.26
N GLU A 105 20.72 4.03 20.27
CA GLU A 105 19.28 4.12 20.42
C GLU A 105 18.75 2.80 20.97
N LYS A 106 17.96 2.86 22.05
CA LYS A 106 17.38 1.69 22.69
C LYS A 106 16.20 1.14 21.89
N PHE A 107 15.36 2.03 21.37
CA PHE A 107 14.16 1.65 20.61
C PHE A 107 14.36 2.03 19.16
N VAL A 108 14.12 1.09 18.26
CA VAL A 108 14.06 1.33 16.82
C VAL A 108 12.60 1.19 16.40
N ILE A 109 11.96 2.30 16.04
CA ILE A 109 10.58 2.33 15.57
C ILE A 109 10.57 2.48 14.05
N ALA A 110 10.08 1.47 13.35
CA ALA A 110 10.21 1.38 11.91
C ALA A 110 8.89 1.01 11.23
N THR A 111 8.80 1.32 9.94
CA THR A 111 7.81 0.76 9.02
C THR A 111 8.50 0.03 7.87
N ASN A 112 7.78 -0.28 6.79
CA ASN A 112 8.34 -0.83 5.53
C ASN A 112 9.60 -0.11 5.01
N ALA A 113 9.84 1.15 5.40
CA ALA A 113 11.07 1.87 5.08
C ALA A 113 12.34 1.15 5.57
N ALA A 114 12.27 0.40 6.68
CA ALA A 114 13.40 -0.37 7.20
C ALA A 114 13.60 -1.74 6.52
N GLU A 115 12.68 -2.19 5.66
CA GLU A 115 12.82 -3.47 4.93
C GLU A 115 13.98 -3.42 3.91
N GLN A 116 14.39 -2.21 3.48
CA GLN A 116 15.45 -2.01 2.48
C GLN A 116 16.85 -2.03 3.09
N GLY A 117 17.39 -3.23 3.30
CA GLY A 117 18.85 -3.44 3.38
C GLY A 117 19.56 -2.99 4.66
N LEU A 118 18.88 -2.35 5.61
CA LEU A 118 19.49 -1.88 6.85
C LEU A 118 19.80 -3.05 7.81
N ASN A 119 20.99 -3.02 8.40
CA ASN A 119 21.34 -3.88 9.53
C ASN A 119 21.14 -3.06 10.80
N LEU A 120 20.14 -3.45 11.60
CA LEU A 120 19.74 -2.67 12.76
C LEU A 120 20.31 -3.20 14.08
N ASP A 121 21.05 -4.32 14.06
CA ASP A 121 21.76 -4.87 15.23
C ASP A 121 20.95 -4.78 16.53
N VAL A 122 19.84 -5.53 16.57
CA VAL A 122 18.86 -5.52 17.66
C VAL A 122 18.82 -6.89 18.33
N ASP A 123 18.61 -6.89 19.65
CA ASP A 123 18.52 -8.10 20.47
C ASP A 123 17.14 -8.75 20.37
N LYS A 124 16.11 -7.89 20.35
CA LYS A 124 14.70 -8.28 20.28
C LYS A 124 13.99 -7.53 19.18
N ALA A 125 13.01 -8.18 18.57
CA ALA A 125 12.16 -7.55 17.58
C ALA A 125 10.71 -7.96 17.71
N HIS A 126 9.85 -6.97 17.57
CA HIS A 126 8.41 -7.07 17.50
C HIS A 126 8.01 -6.65 16.09
N ILE A 127 7.42 -7.57 15.34
CA ILE A 127 7.07 -7.32 13.94
C ILE A 127 5.60 -7.64 13.69
N GLU A 128 4.95 -6.81 12.90
CA GLU A 128 3.76 -7.24 12.17
C GLU A 128 4.21 -8.02 10.92
N PRO A 129 3.41 -8.96 10.40
CA PRO A 129 3.83 -9.81 9.28
C PRO A 129 3.73 -9.13 7.91
N GLY A 130 2.99 -8.02 7.78
CA GLY A 130 2.65 -7.45 6.49
C GLY A 130 1.54 -8.22 5.76
N LEU A 131 1.26 -7.78 4.53
CA LEU A 131 0.17 -8.32 3.71
C LEU A 131 0.48 -9.69 3.10
N TYR A 132 1.76 -9.97 2.81
CA TYR A 132 2.22 -11.19 2.14
C TYR A 132 3.29 -11.90 2.96
N LEU A 133 3.41 -13.22 2.78
CA LEU A 133 4.45 -14.02 3.44
C LEU A 133 5.85 -13.51 3.13
N GLU A 134 6.09 -13.03 1.90
CA GLU A 134 7.39 -12.49 1.53
C GLU A 134 7.78 -11.27 2.39
N ASN A 135 6.81 -10.45 2.81
CA ASN A 135 7.07 -9.37 3.77
C ASN A 135 7.56 -9.96 5.09
N LEU A 136 6.82 -10.90 5.66
CA LEU A 136 7.20 -11.55 6.90
C LEU A 136 8.60 -12.17 6.82
N LEU A 137 8.92 -12.90 5.75
CA LEU A 137 10.24 -13.51 5.57
C LEU A 137 11.36 -12.46 5.44
N GLN A 138 11.09 -11.35 4.75
CA GLN A 138 12.04 -10.24 4.63
C GLN A 138 12.30 -9.53 5.95
N ARG A 139 11.26 -9.42 6.80
CA ARG A 139 11.32 -8.85 8.16
C ARG A 139 12.03 -9.77 9.14
N TYR A 140 11.68 -11.06 9.11
CA TYR A 140 12.36 -12.10 9.88
C TYR A 140 13.87 -12.12 9.60
N GLY A 141 14.27 -12.01 8.32
CA GLY A 141 15.68 -11.95 7.92
C GLY A 141 16.45 -10.68 8.34
N ARG A 142 15.84 -9.78 9.13
CA ARG A 142 16.51 -8.59 9.70
C ARG A 142 17.07 -8.83 11.10
N ILE A 143 16.70 -9.93 11.74
CA ILE A 143 17.07 -10.23 13.14
C ILE A 143 18.07 -11.40 13.16
N GLY A 144 18.96 -11.42 14.17
CA GLY A 144 19.94 -12.51 14.33
C GLY A 144 20.99 -12.59 13.21
N ARG A 145 21.29 -11.48 12.53
CA ARG A 145 22.30 -11.45 11.45
C ARG A 145 23.69 -11.77 12.00
N SER A 146 24.54 -12.32 11.13
CA SER A 146 25.92 -12.71 11.45
C SER A 146 26.06 -13.75 12.58
N GLY A 147 24.99 -14.49 12.90
CA GLY A 147 25.01 -15.52 13.93
C GLY A 147 24.91 -14.97 15.36
N ALA A 148 24.37 -13.76 15.53
CA ALA A 148 23.91 -13.28 16.82
C ALA A 148 22.65 -14.05 17.24
N SER A 149 22.52 -14.35 18.52
CA SER A 149 21.25 -14.81 19.09
C SER A 149 20.28 -13.64 19.14
N GLY A 150 18.99 -13.92 19.01
CA GLY A 150 17.97 -12.88 19.07
C GLY A 150 16.58 -13.46 19.32
N GLU A 151 15.66 -12.58 19.67
CA GLU A 151 14.27 -12.93 19.91
C GLU A 151 13.38 -12.16 18.95
N ILE A 152 12.43 -12.84 18.33
CA ILE A 152 11.44 -12.22 17.46
C ILE A 152 10.05 -12.63 17.89
N THR A 153 9.18 -11.64 18.10
CA THR A 153 7.75 -11.81 18.31
C THR A 153 7.01 -11.28 17.09
N ILE A 154 6.24 -12.14 16.45
CA ILE A 154 5.38 -11.81 15.33
C ILE A 154 3.96 -11.60 15.87
N HIS A 155 3.49 -10.36 15.78
CA HIS A 155 2.15 -9.95 16.19
C HIS A 155 1.18 -10.20 15.04
N VAL A 156 0.27 -11.17 15.19
CA VAL A 156 -0.68 -11.60 14.15
C VAL A 156 -2.11 -11.56 14.66
N HIS A 157 -3.09 -11.48 13.74
CA HIS A 157 -4.48 -11.63 14.14
C HIS A 157 -4.74 -13.03 14.72
N ARG A 158 -5.62 -13.15 15.71
CA ARG A 158 -5.94 -14.43 16.38
C ARG A 158 -6.33 -15.55 15.41
N ASP A 159 -6.99 -15.22 14.30
CA ASP A 159 -7.34 -16.21 13.27
C ASP A 159 -6.13 -16.81 12.56
N VAL A 160 -5.05 -16.03 12.38
CA VAL A 160 -3.78 -16.54 11.85
C VAL A 160 -3.16 -17.49 12.87
N LEU A 161 -3.12 -17.06 14.14
CA LEU A 161 -2.52 -17.81 15.24
C LEU A 161 -3.17 -19.19 15.43
N LYS A 162 -4.51 -19.27 15.42
CA LYS A 162 -5.27 -20.54 15.52
C LYS A 162 -5.01 -21.52 14.39
N ASN A 163 -4.57 -21.04 13.24
CA ASN A 163 -4.24 -21.87 12.08
C ASN A 163 -2.75 -22.24 12.04
N LEU A 164 -1.94 -21.74 12.97
CA LEU A 164 -0.55 -22.16 13.08
C LEU A 164 -0.46 -23.53 13.78
N PRO A 165 0.45 -24.39 13.35
CA PRO A 165 0.70 -25.67 14.02
C PRO A 165 1.30 -25.44 15.42
N GLU A 166 0.82 -26.18 16.42
CA GLU A 166 1.35 -26.13 17.80
C GLU A 166 2.82 -26.55 17.91
N ASN A 167 3.32 -27.32 16.95
CA ASN A 167 4.73 -27.72 16.87
C ASN A 167 5.17 -27.79 15.41
N THR A 168 6.35 -27.26 15.12
CA THR A 168 7.00 -27.41 13.80
C THR A 168 8.41 -27.96 14.01
N GLY A 169 8.78 -29.01 13.26
CA GLY A 169 10.11 -29.59 13.33
C GLY A 169 11.19 -28.73 12.69
N SER A 170 10.81 -27.77 11.83
CA SER A 170 11.75 -26.81 11.21
C SER A 170 11.07 -25.52 10.74
N PHE A 171 11.86 -24.46 10.54
CA PHE A 171 11.39 -23.21 9.91
C PHE A 171 10.83 -23.43 8.50
N LYS A 172 11.35 -24.42 7.76
CA LYS A 172 10.87 -24.74 6.41
C LYS A 172 9.46 -25.32 6.42
N GLU A 173 9.14 -26.13 7.44
CA GLU A 173 7.77 -26.63 7.64
C GLU A 173 6.84 -25.48 8.02
N LEU A 174 7.27 -24.61 8.95
CA LEU A 174 6.52 -23.40 9.31
C LEU A 174 6.23 -22.51 8.10
N GLU A 175 7.21 -22.30 7.23
CA GLU A 175 7.04 -21.53 5.98
C GLU A 175 5.93 -22.10 5.09
N GLN A 176 5.83 -23.44 4.97
CA GLN A 176 4.79 -24.08 4.17
C GLN A 176 3.40 -23.85 4.76
N TYR A 177 3.24 -23.87 6.08
CA TYR A 177 1.99 -23.52 6.74
C TYR A 177 1.66 -22.04 6.57
N LEU A 178 2.63 -21.15 6.74
CA LEU A 178 2.41 -19.73 6.51
C LEU A 178 1.97 -19.43 5.06
N ARG A 179 2.46 -20.20 4.07
CA ARG A 179 2.02 -20.07 2.66
C ARG A 179 0.54 -20.38 2.45
N SER A 180 -0.07 -21.23 3.26
CA SER A 180 -1.51 -21.54 3.15
C SER A 180 -2.39 -20.50 3.85
N ILE A 181 -1.85 -19.79 4.85
CA ILE A 181 -2.56 -18.80 5.65
C ILE A 181 -2.49 -17.40 5.01
N PHE A 182 -1.33 -17.00 4.51
CA PHE A 182 -1.13 -15.67 3.91
C PHE A 182 -1.66 -15.60 2.46
N ARG A 183 -2.19 -14.43 2.07
CA ARG A 183 -2.80 -14.22 0.74
C ARG A 183 -1.80 -14.44 -0.39
N LYS A 184 -2.21 -15.16 -1.44
CA LYS A 184 -1.39 -15.36 -2.65
C LYS A 184 -1.23 -14.06 -3.46
N ARG A 185 0.00 -13.76 -3.85
CA ARG A 185 0.39 -12.62 -4.70
C ARG A 185 -0.17 -12.67 -6.13
N GLU A 186 -0.72 -13.82 -6.54
CA GLU A 186 -1.28 -14.06 -7.89
C GLU A 186 -2.36 -13.03 -8.27
N HIS A 187 -3.14 -12.54 -7.31
CA HIS A 187 -4.13 -11.50 -7.56
C HIS A 187 -3.51 -10.15 -7.96
N TYR A 188 -2.31 -9.82 -7.45
CA TYR A 188 -1.60 -8.59 -7.79
C TYR A 188 -0.95 -8.68 -9.17
N ALA A 189 -0.36 -9.83 -9.53
CA ALA A 189 0.35 -10.02 -10.80
C ALA A 189 -0.57 -9.84 -12.03
N SER A 190 -1.82 -10.31 -11.95
CA SER A 190 -2.81 -10.10 -13.02
C SER A 190 -3.15 -8.62 -13.26
N ARG A 191 -3.10 -7.78 -12.21
CA ARG A 191 -3.34 -6.33 -12.29
C ARG A 191 -2.21 -5.61 -12.99
N ILE A 192 -0.96 -6.00 -12.70
CA ILE A 192 0.22 -5.42 -13.36
C ILE A 192 0.10 -5.60 -14.87
N LYS A 193 -0.30 -6.78 -15.33
CA LYS A 193 -0.45 -7.10 -16.75
C LYS A 193 -1.49 -6.23 -17.47
N VAL A 194 -2.68 -6.08 -16.88
CA VAL A 194 -3.74 -5.22 -17.42
C VAL A 194 -3.28 -3.76 -17.49
N HIS A 195 -2.71 -3.23 -16.41
CA HIS A 195 -2.21 -1.86 -16.40
C HIS A 195 -1.04 -1.68 -17.39
N TYR A 196 -0.15 -2.66 -17.50
CA TYR A 196 0.96 -2.63 -18.46
C TYR A 196 0.46 -2.50 -19.91
N GLY A 197 -0.56 -3.28 -20.30
CA GLY A 197 -1.18 -3.13 -21.62
C GLY A 197 -1.75 -1.74 -21.86
N ALA A 198 -2.44 -1.16 -20.87
CA ALA A 198 -2.98 0.19 -20.93
C ALA A 198 -1.89 1.27 -21.00
N PHE A 199 -0.82 1.13 -20.23
CA PHE A 199 0.32 2.03 -20.23
C PHE A 199 1.06 2.02 -21.56
N MET A 200 1.26 0.83 -22.16
CA MET A 200 1.86 0.73 -23.50
C MET A 200 0.98 1.37 -24.58
N ALA A 201 -0.35 1.32 -24.43
CA ALA A 201 -1.28 2.03 -25.30
C ALA A 201 -1.14 3.55 -25.13
N LEU A 202 -1.08 4.05 -23.89
CA LEU A 202 -0.80 5.48 -23.60
C LEU A 202 0.50 5.95 -24.27
N CYS A 203 1.59 5.17 -24.15
CA CYS A 203 2.86 5.45 -24.82
C CYS A 203 2.71 5.51 -26.34
N THR A 204 1.88 4.63 -26.92
CA THR A 204 1.59 4.63 -28.36
C THR A 204 0.78 5.86 -28.80
N ILE A 205 -0.22 6.25 -28.02
CA ILE A 205 -1.07 7.43 -28.26
C ILE A 205 -0.21 8.70 -28.24
N ARG A 206 0.61 8.85 -27.19
CA ARG A 206 1.45 10.05 -26.98
C ARG A 206 2.73 10.10 -27.80
N SER A 207 3.16 8.99 -28.40
CA SER A 207 4.36 8.97 -29.22
C SER A 207 4.16 9.76 -30.51
N VAL A 208 5.07 10.69 -30.79
CA VAL A 208 5.19 11.37 -32.09
C VAL A 208 6.02 10.56 -33.10
N ARG A 209 6.70 9.49 -32.66
CA ARG A 209 7.62 8.70 -33.48
C ARG A 209 6.95 7.39 -33.92
N GLN A 210 6.78 7.24 -35.24
CA GLN A 210 6.10 6.08 -35.83
C GLN A 210 6.83 4.76 -35.56
N ASN A 211 8.16 4.75 -35.65
CA ASN A 211 8.98 3.56 -35.37
C ASN A 211 8.81 3.02 -33.94
N LEU A 212 8.66 3.91 -32.94
CA LEU A 212 8.42 3.52 -31.56
C LEU A 212 7.04 2.86 -31.40
N LYS A 213 6.02 3.36 -32.11
CA LYS A 213 4.67 2.74 -32.09
C LYS A 213 4.72 1.31 -32.62
N GLU A 214 5.42 1.10 -33.74
CA GLU A 214 5.57 -0.23 -34.35
C GLU A 214 6.32 -1.20 -33.44
N GLN A 215 7.42 -0.76 -32.81
CA GLN A 215 8.17 -1.57 -31.85
C GLN A 215 7.32 -1.99 -30.63
N ILE A 216 6.50 -1.08 -30.09
CA ILE A 216 5.59 -1.38 -28.98
C ILE A 216 4.57 -2.44 -29.40
N ILE A 217 3.97 -2.30 -30.59
CA ILE A 217 2.98 -3.24 -31.12
C ILE A 217 3.60 -4.63 -31.33
N GLU A 218 4.80 -4.70 -31.89
CA GLU A 218 5.52 -5.96 -32.12
C GLU A 218 5.89 -6.64 -30.79
N LEU A 219 6.39 -5.87 -29.82
CA LEU A 219 6.70 -6.37 -28.48
C LEU A 219 5.46 -6.99 -27.82
N LEU A 220 4.31 -6.31 -27.87
CA LEU A 220 3.08 -6.83 -27.27
C LEU A 220 2.49 -8.03 -28.01
N ARG A 221 2.62 -8.08 -29.34
CA ARG A 221 2.19 -9.25 -30.13
C ARG A 221 3.06 -10.49 -29.88
N SER A 222 4.34 -10.30 -29.61
CA SER A 222 5.25 -11.39 -29.23
C SER A 222 5.08 -11.86 -27.78
N TYR A 223 4.36 -11.08 -26.96
CA TYR A 223 4.03 -11.42 -25.59
C TYR A 223 2.84 -12.41 -25.55
N SER A 224 2.99 -13.56 -24.91
CA SER A 224 1.99 -14.65 -24.91
C SER A 224 0.76 -14.42 -24.01
N ASP A 225 0.60 -13.22 -23.46
CA ASP A 225 -0.50 -12.88 -22.56
C ASP A 225 -1.63 -12.15 -23.30
N ASN A 226 -2.66 -12.91 -23.69
CA ASN A 226 -3.83 -12.39 -24.42
C ASN A 226 -4.57 -11.25 -23.68
N GLY A 227 -4.54 -11.25 -22.34
CA GLY A 227 -5.20 -10.21 -21.54
C GLY A 227 -4.54 -8.84 -21.69
N THR A 228 -3.21 -8.80 -21.67
CA THR A 228 -2.42 -7.57 -21.88
C THR A 228 -2.67 -6.99 -23.27
N LEU A 229 -2.61 -7.84 -24.30
CA LEU A 229 -2.82 -7.42 -25.70
C LEU A 229 -4.25 -6.92 -25.94
N GLN A 230 -5.25 -7.60 -25.38
CA GLN A 230 -6.64 -7.18 -25.48
C GLN A 230 -6.84 -5.78 -24.90
N VAL A 231 -6.31 -5.52 -23.69
CA VAL A 231 -6.44 -4.21 -23.03
C VAL A 231 -5.75 -3.12 -23.85
N PHE A 232 -4.54 -3.40 -24.35
CA PHE A 232 -3.82 -2.49 -25.24
C PHE A 232 -4.65 -2.09 -26.46
N GLN A 233 -5.27 -3.06 -27.14
CA GLN A 233 -6.13 -2.82 -28.29
C GLN A 233 -7.37 -2.01 -27.91
N SER A 234 -8.07 -2.38 -26.84
CA SER A 234 -9.26 -1.67 -26.37
C SER A 234 -9.00 -0.20 -26.08
N VAL A 235 -7.83 0.15 -25.51
CA VAL A 235 -7.47 1.56 -25.25
C VAL A 235 -7.22 2.31 -26.55
N LEU A 236 -6.50 1.72 -27.51
CA LEU A 236 -6.27 2.35 -28.82
C LEU A 236 -7.54 2.53 -29.64
N ASP A 237 -8.42 1.53 -29.61
CA ASP A 237 -9.67 1.58 -30.36
C ASP A 237 -10.64 2.59 -29.74
N PHE A 238 -10.68 2.69 -28.41
CA PHE A 238 -11.46 3.73 -27.72
C PHE A 238 -10.93 5.13 -28.00
N ASP A 239 -9.60 5.33 -27.98
CA ASP A 239 -8.95 6.61 -28.30
C ASP A 239 -9.30 7.09 -29.72
N ARG A 240 -9.20 6.21 -30.72
CA ARG A 240 -9.63 6.51 -32.09
C ARG A 240 -11.10 6.91 -32.16
N LEU A 241 -11.94 6.26 -31.37
CA LEU A 241 -13.37 6.54 -31.36
C LEU A 241 -13.66 7.92 -30.74
N VAL A 242 -12.96 8.30 -29.66
CA VAL A 242 -13.06 9.65 -29.08
C VAL A 242 -12.66 10.73 -30.11
N GLU A 243 -11.58 10.52 -30.87
CA GLU A 243 -11.15 11.45 -31.94
C GLU A 243 -12.15 11.52 -33.11
N GLN A 244 -12.72 10.38 -33.50
CA GLN A 244 -13.79 10.32 -34.52
C GLN A 244 -15.05 11.05 -34.06
N LEU A 245 -15.43 10.89 -32.78
CA LEU A 245 -16.59 11.56 -32.21
C LEU A 245 -16.39 13.07 -32.13
N SER A 246 -15.20 13.49 -31.71
CA SER A 246 -14.79 14.91 -31.65
C SER A 246 -14.79 15.59 -33.03
N SER A 247 -14.68 14.81 -34.10
CA SER A 247 -14.72 15.26 -35.50
C SER A 247 -16.09 15.06 -36.17
N SER A 248 -17.09 14.59 -35.43
CA SER A 248 -18.43 14.24 -35.93
C SER A 248 -19.57 15.09 -35.33
N ARG A 249 -20.82 14.68 -35.56
CA ARG A 249 -22.10 15.39 -35.30
C ARG A 249 -22.48 15.61 -33.83
N LEU A 250 -21.56 15.41 -32.88
CA LEU A 250 -21.78 15.79 -31.48
C LEU A 250 -21.78 17.32 -31.35
N GLY A 251 -22.54 17.84 -30.40
CA GLY A 251 -22.43 19.25 -30.02
C GLY A 251 -20.99 19.58 -29.60
N LYS A 252 -20.57 20.82 -29.85
CA LYS A 252 -19.19 21.26 -29.61
C LYS A 252 -18.78 21.09 -28.14
N TYR A 253 -19.72 21.25 -27.22
CA TYR A 253 -19.48 21.16 -25.78
C TYR A 253 -19.32 19.70 -25.33
N GLU A 254 -20.23 18.83 -25.75
CA GLU A 254 -20.23 17.40 -25.42
C GLU A 254 -19.00 16.68 -25.99
N SER A 255 -18.58 17.05 -27.21
CA SER A 255 -17.32 16.56 -27.80
C SER A 255 -16.11 16.97 -26.97
N GLN A 256 -16.07 18.22 -26.50
CA GLN A 256 -14.95 18.73 -25.72
C GLN A 256 -14.90 18.10 -24.33
N ASP A 257 -16.04 17.97 -23.66
CA ASP A 257 -16.14 17.36 -22.34
C ASP A 257 -15.70 15.88 -22.36
N LEU A 258 -16.10 15.13 -23.39
CA LEU A 258 -15.63 13.75 -23.60
C LEU A 258 -14.11 13.69 -23.80
N LYS A 259 -13.56 14.61 -24.60
CA LYS A 259 -12.13 14.66 -24.89
C LYS A 259 -11.31 15.03 -23.65
N ASP A 260 -11.76 16.02 -22.89
CA ASP A 260 -11.11 16.47 -21.66
C ASP A 260 -11.14 15.36 -20.59
N TRP A 261 -12.29 14.70 -20.44
CA TRP A 261 -12.40 13.53 -19.56
C TRP A 261 -11.48 12.38 -20.01
N TRP A 262 -11.43 12.08 -21.32
CA TRP A 262 -10.60 11.00 -21.84
C TRP A 262 -9.10 11.30 -21.65
N GLU A 263 -8.66 12.53 -21.87
CA GLU A 263 -7.28 12.95 -21.62
C GLU A 263 -6.90 12.87 -20.13
N GLN A 264 -7.83 13.23 -19.24
CA GLN A 264 -7.65 13.06 -17.80
C GLN A 264 -7.55 11.58 -17.43
N PHE A 265 -8.42 10.74 -18.00
CA PHE A 265 -8.39 9.29 -17.81
C PHE A 265 -7.08 8.68 -18.33
N LEU A 266 -6.64 9.01 -19.54
CA LEU A 266 -5.38 8.57 -20.13
C LEU A 266 -4.18 8.98 -19.26
N SER A 267 -4.19 10.20 -18.75
CA SER A 267 -3.14 10.68 -17.85
C SER A 267 -3.04 9.85 -16.59
N SER A 268 -4.16 9.33 -16.07
CA SER A 268 -4.17 8.42 -14.91
C SER A 268 -3.45 7.09 -15.20
N LEU A 269 -3.44 6.61 -16.45
CA LEU A 269 -2.72 5.39 -16.84
C LEU A 269 -1.20 5.56 -16.73
N GLY A 270 -0.69 6.79 -16.79
CA GLY A 270 0.74 7.06 -16.58
C GLY A 270 1.19 6.80 -15.15
N TYR A 271 0.25 6.71 -14.21
CA TYR A 271 0.52 6.44 -12.81
C TYR A 271 0.07 5.02 -12.49
N PHE A 272 1.05 4.11 -12.36
CA PHE A 272 0.79 2.74 -11.93
C PHE A 272 -0.06 2.69 -10.67
N ARG A 273 0.18 3.63 -9.74
CA ARG A 273 -0.48 3.77 -8.44
C ARG A 273 -1.56 4.86 -8.38
N GLY A 274 -2.04 5.35 -9.52
CA GLY A 274 -2.89 6.54 -9.58
C GLY A 274 -2.12 7.83 -9.27
N GLN A 275 -2.74 8.98 -9.53
CA GLN A 275 -2.18 10.26 -9.11
C GLN A 275 -2.19 10.33 -7.58
N SER A 276 -1.01 10.50 -6.97
CA SER A 276 -0.94 10.80 -5.55
C SER A 276 -1.36 12.25 -5.34
N ASN A 277 -2.35 12.46 -4.46
CA ASN A 277 -2.76 13.81 -4.06
C ASN A 277 -1.83 14.27 -2.95
N THR A 278 -0.55 14.38 -3.27
CA THR A 278 0.51 14.69 -2.31
C THR A 278 0.36 16.12 -1.83
N VAL A 279 0.24 16.32 -0.52
CA VAL A 279 0.12 17.63 0.11
C VAL A 279 1.19 17.80 1.17
N SER A 280 1.54 19.06 1.48
CA SER A 280 2.43 19.38 2.60
C SER A 280 1.66 19.26 3.92
N VAL A 281 2.30 18.67 4.92
CA VAL A 281 1.70 18.32 6.20
C VAL A 281 2.61 18.77 7.33
N GLN A 282 2.06 19.45 8.33
CA GLN A 282 2.73 19.73 9.58
C GLN A 282 2.18 18.82 10.68
N LEU A 283 3.04 17.97 11.25
CA LEU A 283 2.73 17.13 12.39
C LEU A 283 3.23 17.80 13.68
N THR A 284 2.34 17.97 14.64
CA THR A 284 2.69 18.52 15.97
C THR A 284 3.08 17.40 16.92
N ARG A 285 4.32 17.38 17.40
CA ARG A 285 4.80 16.43 18.43
C ARG A 285 5.22 17.16 19.70
N SER A 286 5.40 16.40 20.79
CA SER A 286 5.89 16.94 22.07
C SER A 286 7.31 17.53 21.97
N ASN A 287 8.11 17.07 21.01
CA ASN A 287 9.49 17.51 20.78
C ASN A 287 9.62 18.56 19.65
N GLY A 288 8.51 19.05 19.10
CA GLY A 288 8.49 20.05 18.03
C GLY A 288 7.57 19.69 16.87
N ASN A 289 7.53 20.57 15.87
CA ASN A 289 6.74 20.36 14.66
C ASN A 289 7.60 19.72 13.57
N ILE A 290 7.02 18.78 12.83
CA ILE A 290 7.64 18.14 11.67
C ILE A 290 6.86 18.54 10.43
N ILE A 291 7.56 19.03 9.41
CA ILE A 291 6.98 19.27 8.09
C ILE A 291 7.38 18.13 7.16
N THR A 292 6.41 17.53 6.49
CA THR A 292 6.59 16.41 5.55
C THR A 292 5.53 16.46 4.45
N THR A 293 5.52 15.50 3.54
CA THR A 293 4.47 15.33 2.54
C THR A 293 3.78 13.98 2.67
N ASP A 294 2.47 13.95 2.47
CA ASP A 294 1.71 12.69 2.44
C ASP A 294 0.50 12.80 1.50
N ASP A 295 -0.16 11.67 1.23
CA ASP A 295 -1.34 11.62 0.38
C ASP A 295 -2.58 12.17 1.10
N LEU A 296 -3.32 13.07 0.45
CA LEU A 296 -4.49 13.70 1.03
C LEU A 296 -5.60 12.71 1.42
N ARG A 297 -5.76 11.59 0.69
CA ARG A 297 -6.74 10.56 1.05
C ARG A 297 -6.32 9.90 2.35
N TRP A 298 -5.04 9.61 2.50
CA TRP A 298 -4.48 9.06 3.73
C TRP A 298 -4.71 10.00 4.92
N ILE A 299 -4.43 11.31 4.75
CA ILE A 299 -4.68 12.33 5.79
C ILE A 299 -6.16 12.35 6.18
N LYS A 300 -7.06 12.41 5.20
CA LYS A 300 -8.52 12.43 5.45
C LYS A 300 -9.01 11.19 6.19
N LYS A 301 -8.40 10.03 5.92
CA LYS A 301 -8.77 8.74 6.50
C LYS A 301 -8.30 8.59 7.94
N TRP A 302 -7.14 9.13 8.28
CA TRP A 302 -6.41 8.74 9.49
C TRP A 302 -6.08 9.89 10.43
N CYS A 303 -6.11 11.13 9.97
CA CYS A 303 -5.70 12.29 10.75
C CYS A 303 -6.89 13.15 11.18
N LYS A 304 -6.80 13.70 12.39
CA LYS A 304 -7.50 14.93 12.76
C LYS A 304 -6.64 16.08 12.24
N PHE A 305 -7.19 16.92 11.37
CA PHE A 305 -6.41 17.96 10.71
C PHE A 305 -7.18 19.27 10.54
N GLU A 306 -6.42 20.35 10.43
CA GLU A 306 -6.90 21.65 9.98
C GLU A 306 -6.44 21.90 8.53
N PRO A 307 -7.33 22.37 7.65
CA PRO A 307 -6.97 22.63 6.26
C PRO A 307 -6.00 23.83 6.16
N PRO A 308 -5.22 23.93 5.07
CA PRO A 308 -4.39 25.09 4.80
C PRO A 308 -5.21 26.38 4.84
N ASN A 309 -4.61 27.46 5.32
CA ASN A 309 -5.19 28.80 5.30
C ASN A 309 -4.25 29.78 4.57
N GLU A 310 -4.64 31.05 4.44
CA GLU A 310 -3.84 32.04 3.69
C GLU A 310 -2.41 32.23 4.23
N ARG A 311 -2.16 31.88 5.49
CA ARG A 311 -0.85 32.03 6.16
C ARG A 311 -0.05 30.74 6.22
N VAL A 312 -0.71 29.59 6.28
CA VAL A 312 -0.12 28.25 6.45
C VAL A 312 -0.56 27.40 5.27
N LYS A 313 0.39 27.04 4.39
CA LYS A 313 0.11 26.29 3.16
C LYS A 313 0.03 24.77 3.41
N GLU A 314 0.27 24.35 4.65
CA GLU A 314 0.32 22.97 5.10
C GLU A 314 -1.00 22.54 5.77
N TYR A 315 -1.33 21.26 5.62
CA TYR A 315 -2.35 20.62 6.47
C TYR A 315 -1.78 20.41 7.87
N LEU A 316 -2.39 20.99 8.89
CA LEU A 316 -1.94 20.83 10.28
C LEU A 316 -2.57 19.57 10.88
N VAL A 317 -1.77 18.54 11.14
CA VAL A 317 -2.22 17.32 11.83
C VAL A 317 -2.14 17.55 13.33
N THR A 318 -3.31 17.54 13.98
CA THR A 318 -3.48 17.74 15.41
C THR A 318 -3.64 16.43 16.18
N GLY A 319 -3.82 15.31 15.47
CA GLY A 319 -3.84 13.97 16.04
C GLY A 319 -4.26 12.92 15.02
N PHE A 320 -4.46 11.68 15.49
CA PHE A 320 -4.85 10.53 14.66
C PHE A 320 -6.14 9.91 15.16
N TYR A 321 -6.90 9.29 14.26
CA TYR A 321 -8.06 8.47 14.60
C TYR A 321 -7.66 7.06 14.98
N ASP A 322 -8.30 6.49 16.00
CA ASP A 322 -8.08 5.10 16.44
C ASP A 322 -8.47 4.07 15.39
N THR A 323 -9.50 4.40 14.61
CA THR A 323 -9.96 3.63 13.47
C THR A 323 -10.02 4.53 12.23
N ALA A 324 -9.73 3.96 11.06
CA ALA A 324 -9.90 4.65 9.80
C ALA A 324 -11.31 5.25 9.67
N VAL A 325 -11.38 6.52 9.28
CA VAL A 325 -12.62 7.19 8.93
C VAL A 325 -12.94 6.93 7.47
N ALA A 326 -14.19 6.60 7.17
CA ALA A 326 -14.64 6.37 5.80
C ALA A 326 -14.41 7.63 4.94
N VAL A 327 -13.72 7.46 3.83
CA VAL A 327 -13.52 8.52 2.83
C VAL A 327 -14.44 8.26 1.65
N SER A 328 -15.06 9.33 1.14
CA SER A 328 -15.76 9.30 -0.15
C SER A 328 -14.96 10.12 -1.17
N LEU A 329 -14.87 9.58 -2.38
CA LEU A 329 -14.17 10.19 -3.49
C LEU A 329 -15.18 10.55 -4.57
N GLU A 330 -15.03 11.76 -5.12
CA GLU A 330 -15.76 12.19 -6.30
C GLU A 330 -15.03 11.71 -7.55
N TYR A 331 -15.75 11.06 -8.45
CA TYR A 331 -15.26 10.64 -9.76
C TYR A 331 -15.96 11.44 -10.83
N VAL A 332 -15.16 12.08 -11.70
CA VAL A 332 -15.65 12.85 -12.84
C VAL A 332 -15.88 11.92 -14.03
N VAL A 333 -17.00 12.11 -14.70
CA VAL A 333 -17.40 11.50 -15.98
C VAL A 333 -17.72 12.63 -16.96
N PRO A 334 -17.81 12.38 -18.28
CA PRO A 334 -17.94 13.43 -19.29
C PRO A 334 -19.03 14.48 -18.99
N LEU A 335 -20.20 14.10 -18.47
CA LEU A 335 -21.30 15.04 -18.18
C LEU A 335 -21.63 15.18 -16.69
N GLY A 336 -20.68 14.90 -15.79
CA GLY A 336 -20.91 15.11 -14.37
C GLY A 336 -19.94 14.39 -13.45
N SER A 337 -20.42 14.05 -12.27
CA SER A 337 -19.63 13.32 -11.29
C SER A 337 -20.50 12.41 -10.43
N PHE A 338 -19.88 11.43 -9.80
CA PHE A 338 -20.53 10.60 -8.79
C PHE A 338 -19.60 10.34 -7.61
N TRP A 339 -20.21 10.20 -6.43
CA TRP A 339 -19.49 9.87 -5.21
C TRP A 339 -19.39 8.36 -5.02
N VAL A 340 -18.22 7.92 -4.59
CA VAL A 340 -17.91 6.52 -4.27
C VAL A 340 -17.34 6.46 -2.88
N ASN A 341 -17.99 5.67 -2.02
CA ASN A 341 -17.49 5.42 -0.67
C ASN A 341 -16.53 4.24 -0.63
N GLU A 342 -15.81 4.07 0.48
CA GLU A 342 -14.82 3.01 0.65
C GLU A 342 -15.37 1.58 0.48
N ALA A 343 -16.61 1.29 0.88
CA ALA A 343 -17.20 -0.03 0.64
C ALA A 343 -17.40 -0.29 -0.86
N GLU A 344 -17.72 0.74 -1.62
CA GLU A 344 -17.84 0.69 -3.07
C GLU A 344 -16.48 0.64 -3.76
N LEU A 345 -15.46 1.35 -3.26
CA LEU A 345 -14.07 1.24 -3.76
C LEU A 345 -13.52 -0.18 -3.57
N ASN A 346 -13.78 -0.77 -2.40
CA ASN A 346 -13.41 -2.15 -2.10
C ASN A 346 -14.22 -3.19 -2.90
N ASN A 347 -15.39 -2.81 -3.43
CA ASN A 347 -16.21 -3.65 -4.30
C ASN A 347 -16.08 -3.22 -5.77
N ARG A 348 -15.10 -3.81 -6.45
CA ARG A 348 -14.76 -3.51 -7.85
C ARG A 348 -15.93 -3.61 -8.81
N GLU A 349 -16.79 -4.60 -8.67
CA GLU A 349 -17.93 -4.77 -9.57
C GLU A 349 -18.93 -3.63 -9.41
N ARG A 350 -19.18 -3.23 -8.16
CA ARG A 350 -20.07 -2.12 -7.84
C ARG A 350 -19.52 -0.78 -8.33
N PHE A 351 -18.24 -0.51 -8.09
CA PHE A 351 -17.59 0.70 -8.61
C PHE A 351 -17.57 0.73 -10.14
N ARG A 352 -17.21 -0.38 -10.78
CA ARG A 352 -17.19 -0.50 -12.24
C ARG A 352 -18.59 -0.31 -12.83
N SER A 353 -19.63 -0.86 -12.20
CA SER A 353 -21.01 -0.63 -12.63
C SER A 353 -21.30 0.86 -12.65
N LYS A 354 -21.08 1.59 -11.54
CA LYS A 354 -21.31 3.04 -11.48
C LYS A 354 -20.57 3.80 -12.58
N LEU A 355 -19.30 3.47 -12.82
CA LEU A 355 -18.52 4.11 -13.88
C LEU A 355 -19.09 3.81 -15.28
N VAL A 356 -19.42 2.54 -15.54
CA VAL A 356 -20.04 2.11 -16.81
C VAL A 356 -21.41 2.75 -16.99
N ASP A 357 -22.20 2.87 -15.94
CA ASP A 357 -23.53 3.47 -15.97
C ASP A 357 -23.44 4.98 -16.24
N GLY A 358 -22.46 5.68 -15.63
CA GLY A 358 -22.19 7.09 -15.92
C GLY A 358 -21.79 7.34 -17.38
N ILE A 359 -20.95 6.48 -17.96
CA ILE A 359 -20.58 6.57 -19.38
C ILE A 359 -21.71 6.12 -20.31
N ASN A 360 -22.49 5.11 -19.94
CA ASN A 360 -23.68 4.71 -20.71
C ASN A 360 -24.71 5.84 -20.75
N SER A 361 -24.90 6.55 -19.64
CA SER A 361 -25.80 7.71 -19.58
C SER A 361 -25.31 8.80 -20.53
N PHE A 362 -24.00 9.12 -20.52
CA PHE A 362 -23.41 10.01 -21.53
C PHE A 362 -23.66 9.54 -22.97
N ILE A 363 -23.46 8.25 -23.26
CA ILE A 363 -23.68 7.69 -24.59
C ILE A 363 -25.14 7.84 -25.01
N ASP A 364 -26.07 7.55 -24.11
CA ASP A 364 -27.51 7.65 -24.39
C ASP A 364 -27.94 9.09 -24.61
N ASP A 365 -27.51 10.01 -23.74
CA ASP A 365 -27.88 11.42 -23.79
C ASP A 365 -27.21 12.16 -24.97
N ALA A 366 -25.93 11.90 -25.23
CA ALA A 366 -25.15 12.62 -26.25
C ALA A 366 -25.26 11.98 -27.65
N MET A 367 -25.64 10.70 -27.75
CA MET A 367 -25.76 9.99 -29.03
C MET A 367 -27.22 9.69 -29.44
N GLU A 368 -28.22 10.15 -28.67
CA GLU A 368 -29.63 10.04 -29.04
C GLU A 368 -29.88 10.67 -30.43
N GLY A 369 -30.26 9.84 -31.42
CA GLY A 369 -30.55 10.27 -32.79
C GLY A 369 -29.37 10.26 -33.77
N ASN A 370 -28.15 9.93 -33.35
CA ASN A 370 -26.99 9.75 -34.24
C ASN A 370 -26.69 8.25 -34.42
N ILE A 371 -27.01 7.72 -35.62
CA ILE A 371 -26.91 6.30 -36.02
C ILE A 371 -25.44 5.87 -36.16
N GLY A 372 -24.71 5.81 -35.05
CA GLY A 372 -23.38 5.19 -34.95
C GLY A 372 -23.44 3.91 -34.12
N ASP A 373 -22.37 3.10 -34.19
CA ASP A 373 -22.23 1.84 -33.44
C ASP A 373 -21.97 2.09 -31.93
N THR A 374 -22.99 2.58 -31.23
CA THR A 374 -23.01 2.76 -29.77
C THR A 374 -22.70 1.44 -29.03
N GLY A 375 -23.02 0.30 -29.64
CA GLY A 375 -22.72 -1.04 -29.13
C GLY A 375 -21.22 -1.31 -29.03
N SER A 376 -20.45 -0.94 -30.05
CA SER A 376 -18.99 -1.04 -30.05
C SER A 376 -18.36 -0.15 -28.98
N PHE A 377 -18.81 1.10 -28.85
CA PHE A 377 -18.29 2.02 -27.84
C PHE A 377 -18.55 1.52 -26.41
N ARG A 378 -19.76 1.05 -26.11
CA ARG A 378 -20.08 0.41 -24.81
C ARG A 378 -19.20 -0.80 -24.56
N THR A 379 -18.93 -1.61 -25.58
CA THR A 379 -18.11 -2.83 -25.46
C THR A 379 -16.65 -2.48 -25.16
N MET A 380 -16.07 -1.54 -25.90
CA MET A 380 -14.71 -1.06 -25.69
C MET A 380 -14.57 -0.37 -24.33
N PHE A 381 -15.52 0.49 -23.94
CA PHE A 381 -15.51 1.09 -22.61
C PHE A 381 -15.64 0.03 -21.50
N LYS A 382 -16.48 -0.98 -21.67
CA LYS A 382 -16.55 -2.11 -20.72
C LYS A 382 -15.22 -2.86 -20.60
N GLN A 383 -14.39 -2.87 -21.65
CA GLN A 383 -13.06 -3.47 -21.61
C GLN A 383 -12.03 -2.51 -20.96
N VAL A 384 -12.04 -1.23 -21.32
CA VAL A 384 -11.17 -0.19 -20.73
C VAL A 384 -11.48 0.01 -19.24
N SER A 385 -12.75 -0.01 -18.83
CA SER A 385 -13.17 0.07 -17.43
C SER A 385 -12.64 -1.08 -16.56
N ARG A 386 -12.17 -2.19 -17.17
CA ARG A 386 -11.47 -3.25 -16.42
C ARG A 386 -10.12 -2.79 -15.89
N ILE A 387 -9.52 -1.76 -16.48
CA ILE A 387 -8.27 -1.15 -16.03
C ILE A 387 -8.48 -0.36 -14.74
N VAL A 388 -9.71 0.09 -14.49
CA VAL A 388 -10.00 0.99 -13.37
C VAL A 388 -10.07 0.21 -12.07
N TYR A 389 -9.07 0.46 -11.23
CA TYR A 389 -9.15 0.27 -9.80
C TYR A 389 -8.84 1.60 -9.13
N PRO A 390 -9.70 2.07 -8.21
CA PRO A 390 -9.47 3.32 -7.52
C PRO A 390 -8.58 3.24 -6.25
N ASP A 391 -8.12 2.05 -5.84
CA ASP A 391 -7.26 1.89 -4.66
C ASP A 391 -5.89 1.29 -5.02
N MET A 392 -5.01 2.16 -5.53
CA MET A 392 -3.60 2.09 -5.14
C MET A 392 -3.28 3.25 -4.22
#